data_AF-A0A920MJG6-F1
#
_entry.id   AF-A0A920MJG6-F1
#
_cell.length_a   1.000
_cell.length_b   1.000
_cell.length_c   1.000
_cell.angle_alpha   90.00
_cell.angle_beta   90.00
_cell.angle_gamma   90.00
#
_symmetry.space_group_name_H-M   'P 1'
#
loop_
_entity.id
_entity.type
_entity.pdbx_description
1 polymer ?
#
loop_
_entity_poly.entity_id
_entity_poly.type
_entity_poly.pdbx_seq_one_letter_code
_entity_poly.pdbx_strand_id
1 'polypeptide(L)' 'MCQYLKFMKGRLSLPLVGAPLFIISNPDLVIAQCKAGVVGSFPALNARPAEVLDEWLTRINEEVGCL' A
#
# COMPACT_ATOMS: atom_id res chain seq x y z
N MET A 1 -9.24 -1.14 19.28
CA MET A 1 -8.39 -1.70 18.20
C MET A 1 -9.17 -2.61 17.23
N CYS A 2 -9.88 -3.66 17.69
CA CYS A 2 -10.60 -4.60 16.80
C CYS A 2 -11.76 -4.04 15.94
N GLN A 3 -12.32 -2.87 16.27
CA GLN A 3 -13.44 -2.30 15.50
C GLN A 3 -13.03 -1.60 14.21
N TYR A 4 -11.79 -1.11 14.10
CA TYR A 4 -11.34 -0.37 12.91
C TYR A 4 -11.07 -1.27 11.71
N LEU A 5 -10.75 -2.55 11.91
CA LEU A 5 -10.38 -3.45 10.82
C LEU A 5 -11.60 -4.06 10.08
N LYS A 6 -12.83 -3.73 10.50
CA LYS A 6 -14.07 -4.34 9.96
C LYS A 6 -14.21 -4.17 8.45
N PHE A 7 -13.75 -3.05 7.88
CA PHE A 7 -13.84 -2.77 6.44
C PHE A 7 -12.87 -3.61 5.59
N MET A 8 -11.89 -4.28 6.21
CA MET A 8 -10.92 -5.15 5.52
C MET A 8 -11.31 -6.63 5.57
N LYS A 9 -12.42 -6.97 6.23
CA LYS A 9 -12.87 -8.35 6.40
C LYS A 9 -13.22 -8.97 5.03
N GLY A 10 -12.56 -10.06 4.68
CA GLY A 10 -12.74 -10.75 3.39
C GLY A 10 -11.98 -10.12 2.21
N ARG A 11 -11.21 -9.04 2.43
CA ARG A 11 -10.35 -8.40 1.42
C ARG A 11 -8.87 -8.79 1.51
N LEU A 12 -8.44 -9.32 2.66
CA LEU A 12 -7.05 -9.69 2.93
C LEU A 12 -6.90 -11.21 3.08
N SER A 13 -5.77 -11.74 2.63
CA SER A 13 -5.38 -13.15 2.83
C SER A 13 -5.08 -13.45 4.31
N LEU A 14 -4.54 -12.45 5.02
CA LEU A 14 -4.25 -12.46 6.46
C LEU A 14 -4.46 -11.06 7.04
N PRO A 15 -4.80 -10.90 8.33
CA PRO A 15 -4.96 -9.60 8.97
C PRO A 15 -3.58 -8.96 9.27
N LEU A 16 -2.86 -8.57 8.21
CA LEU A 16 -1.47 -8.14 8.21
C LEU A 16 -1.31 -6.83 7.43
N VAL A 17 -0.42 -5.97 7.93
CA VAL A 17 0.05 -4.76 7.24
C VAL A 17 1.57 -4.86 7.06
N GLY A 18 2.05 -4.65 5.84
CA GLY A 18 3.48 -4.54 5.56
C GLY A 18 4.02 -3.23 6.14
N ALA A 19 4.97 -3.30 7.08
CA ALA A 19 5.55 -2.12 7.70
C ALA A 19 6.30 -1.24 6.68
N PRO A 20 6.19 0.09 6.77
CA PRO A 20 6.85 0.99 5.83
C PRO A 20 8.36 1.02 6.10
N LEU A 21 9.15 0.77 5.05
CA LEU A 21 10.61 0.78 5.10
C LEU A 21 11.14 1.99 4.31
N PHE A 22 11.98 2.80 4.95
CA PHE A 22 12.65 3.90 4.27
C PHE A 22 13.55 3.37 3.15
N ILE A 23 13.54 4.02 1.99
CA ILE A 23 14.23 3.63 0.74
C ILE A 23 13.68 2.36 0.07
N ILE A 24 13.32 1.32 0.83
CA ILE A 24 12.92 0.02 0.27
C ILE A 24 11.46 0.00 -0.17
N SER A 25 10.53 0.56 0.61
CA SER A 25 9.12 0.57 0.25
C SER A 25 8.86 1.55 -0.90
N ASN A 26 8.70 1.01 -2.10
CA ASN A 26 8.37 1.72 -3.33
C ASN A 26 7.03 1.20 -3.91
N PRO A 27 6.54 1.74 -5.05
CA PRO A 27 5.28 1.30 -5.63
C PRO A 27 5.27 -0.18 -5.99
N ASP A 28 6.38 -0.74 -6.50
CA ASP A 28 6.43 -2.15 -6.91
C ASP A 28 6.15 -3.09 -5.72
N LEU A 29 6.79 -2.81 -4.57
CA LEU A 29 6.57 -3.60 -3.36
C LEU A 29 5.14 -3.46 -2.85
N VAL A 30 4.60 -2.24 -2.83
CA VAL A 30 3.24 -1.96 -2.35
C VAL A 30 2.20 -2.64 -3.24
N ILE A 31 2.36 -2.57 -4.56
CA ILE A 31 1.49 -3.23 -5.54
C ILE A 31 1.54 -4.75 -5.35
N ALA A 32 2.74 -5.33 -5.20
CA ALA A 32 2.90 -6.76 -4.98
C ALA A 32 2.22 -7.21 -3.67
N GLN A 33 2.37 -6.44 -2.59
CA GLN A 33 1.69 -6.70 -1.31
C GLN A 33 0.17 -6.66 -1.46
N CYS A 34 -0.36 -5.61 -2.08
CA CYS A 34 -1.80 -5.46 -2.31
C CYS A 34 -2.36 -6.62 -3.15
N LYS A 35 -1.71 -6.99 -4.27
CA LYS A 35 -2.10 -8.12 -5.13
C LYS A 35 -2.01 -9.48 -4.40
N ALA A 36 -1.15 -9.61 -3.40
CA ALA A 36 -1.06 -10.79 -2.54
C ALA A 36 -2.10 -10.84 -1.41
N GLY A 37 -2.97 -9.84 -1.29
CA GLY A 37 -3.96 -9.74 -0.22
C GLY A 37 -3.37 -9.26 1.11
N VAL A 38 -2.32 -8.43 1.05
CA VAL A 38 -1.68 -7.77 2.20
C VAL A 38 -1.84 -6.26 2.06
N VAL A 39 -2.06 -5.54 3.16
CA VAL A 39 -2.06 -4.07 3.11
C VAL A 39 -0.62 -3.59 2.89
N GLY A 40 -0.36 -2.98 1.74
CA GLY A 40 0.93 -2.35 1.45
C GLY A 40 1.05 -0.94 2.03
N SER A 41 2.26 -0.54 2.42
CA SER A 41 2.53 0.81 2.92
C SER A 41 3.95 1.28 2.59
N PHE A 42 4.12 2.59 2.48
CA PHE A 42 5.42 3.24 2.23
C PHE A 42 5.48 4.61 2.91
N PRO A 43 6.67 5.09 3.34
CA PRO A 43 6.84 6.46 3.78
C PRO A 43 6.64 7.43 2.60
N ALA A 44 5.83 8.46 2.75
CA ALA A 44 5.69 9.52 1.73
C ALA A 44 7.04 10.14 1.35
N LEU A 45 7.96 10.23 2.31
CA LEU A 45 9.33 10.70 2.10
C LEU A 45 10.17 9.82 1.16
N ASN A 46 9.73 8.62 0.76
CA ASN A 46 10.42 7.83 -0.26
C ASN A 46 10.17 8.37 -1.68
N ALA A 47 9.01 9.00 -1.93
CA ALA A 47 8.71 9.66 -3.18
C ALA A 47 9.39 11.04 -3.18
N ARG A 48 10.53 11.13 -3.88
CA ARG A 48 11.35 12.34 -3.97
C ARG A 48 11.61 12.71 -5.42
N PRO A 49 11.37 13.97 -5.83
CA PRO A 49 10.82 15.08 -5.03
C PRO A 49 9.34 14.87 -4.67
N ALA A 50 8.75 15.74 -3.83
CA ALA A 50 7.44 15.51 -3.20
C ALA A 50 6.29 15.30 -4.20
N GLU A 51 6.42 15.90 -5.39
CA GLU A 51 5.48 15.82 -6.50
C GLU A 51 5.34 14.39 -7.03
N VAL A 52 6.39 13.58 -6.90
CA VAL A 52 6.41 12.16 -7.32
C VAL A 52 5.43 11.32 -6.49
N LEU A 53 4.99 11.79 -5.32
CA LEU A 53 4.01 11.09 -4.50
C LEU A 53 2.70 10.89 -5.25
N ASP A 54 2.24 11.89 -6.00
CA ASP A 54 0.99 11.83 -6.77
C ASP A 54 1.08 10.80 -7.91
N GLU A 55 2.22 10.76 -8.60
CA GLU A 55 2.51 9.76 -9.63
C GLU A 55 2.51 8.34 -9.04
N TRP A 56 3.13 8.15 -7.87
CA TRP A 56 3.15 6.86 -7.18
C TRP A 56 1.75 6.40 -6.78
N LEU A 57 0.94 7.30 -6.21
CA LEU A 57 -0.44 6.99 -5.81
C LEU A 57 -1.31 6.67 -7.02
N THR A 58 -1.19 7.43 -8.11
CA THR A 58 -1.88 7.18 -9.38
C THR A 58 -1.53 5.79 -9.91
N ARG A 59 -0.24 5.47 -10.01
CA ARG A 59 0.24 4.16 -10.46
C ARG A 59 -0.30 3.02 -9.59
N ILE A 60 -0.26 3.16 -8.26
CA ILE A 60 -0.76 2.12 -7.34
C ILE A 60 -2.26 1.91 -7.54
N ASN A 61 -3.05 2.98 -7.68
CA ASN A 61 -4.49 2.88 -7.91
C ASN A 61 -4.82 2.19 -9.24
N GLU A 62 -4.10 2.50 -10.31
CA GLU A 62 -4.27 1.86 -11.62
C GLU A 62 -3.93 0.37 -11.59
N GLU A 63 -2.88 -0.01 -10.86
CA GLU A 63 -2.36 -1.38 -10.80
C GLU A 63 -3.13 -2.31 -9.85
N VAL A 64 -3.67 -1.77 -8.76
CA VAL A 64 -4.42 -2.55 -7.76
C VAL A 64 -5.92 -2.52 -8.04
N GLY A 65 -6.41 -1.48 -8.73
CA GLY A 65 -7.82 -1.27 -9.03
C GLY A 65 -8.61 -0.74 -7.82
N CYS A 66 -9.69 -0.01 -8.11
CA CYS A 66 -10.69 0.34 -7.11
C CYS A 66 -11.42 -0.95 -6.68
N LEU A 67 -11.12 -1.45 -5.48
CA LEU A 67 -11.82 -2.58 -4.87
C LEU A 67 -13.30 -2.27 -4.58
#